data_AF-A0A0S8I2B2-F1
#
_entry.id   AF-A0A0S8I2B2-F1
#
_cell.length_a   1.000
_cell.length_b   1.000
_cell.length_c   1.000
_cell.angle_alpha   90.00
_cell.angle_beta   90.00
_cell.angle_gamma   90.00
#
_symmetry.space_group_name_H-M   'P 1'
#
loop_
_entity.id
_entity.type
_entity.pdbx_description
1 polymer ?
#
loop_
_entity_poly.entity_id
_entity_poly.type
_entity_poly.pdbx_seq_one_letter_code
_entity_poly.pdbx_strand_id
1 'polypeptide(L)'
;MDRSGYWVYIRCDDCGEKLRTRIDLDFDLSDQYNDTEDEINYFCRKTLIGSERCFSPIEVKLTFDEQRRLIDKKIQGGQFISEEEYQAE
;
A
#
# COMPACT_ATOMS: atom_id res chain seq x y z
N MET A 1 -7.64 8.93 -18.88
CA MET A 1 -8.77 9.22 -17.96
C MET A 1 -8.50 8.36 -16.74
N ASP A 2 -7.50 8.75 -15.96
CA ASP A 2 -6.81 7.86 -15.02
C ASP A 2 -7.31 8.20 -13.62
N ARG A 3 -8.44 7.61 -13.23
CA ARG A 3 -9.16 7.93 -11.98
C ARG A 3 -8.91 6.96 -10.82
N SER A 4 -8.21 5.85 -11.05
CA SER A 4 -8.14 4.72 -10.12
C SER A 4 -6.78 4.56 -9.44
N GLY A 5 -6.06 5.66 -9.19
CA GLY A 5 -4.77 5.62 -8.49
C GLY A 5 -4.92 5.85 -6.98
N TYR A 6 -4.44 4.92 -6.16
CA TYR A 6 -4.36 5.07 -4.71
C TYR A 6 -2.91 5.33 -4.29
N TRP A 7 -2.66 6.51 -3.73
CA TRP A 7 -1.33 6.87 -3.21
C TRP A 7 -1.15 6.37 -1.79
N VAL A 8 -0.01 5.73 -1.56
CA VAL A 8 0.40 5.28 -0.23
C VAL A 8 1.68 6.00 0.12
N TYR A 9 1.64 6.71 1.25
CA TYR A 9 2.78 7.38 1.84
C TYR A 9 3.18 6.63 3.09
N ILE A 10 4.47 6.33 3.20
CA ILE A 10 5.02 5.57 4.31
C ILE A 10 6.33 6.21 4.79
N ARG A 11 6.69 5.94 6.05
CA ARG A 11 7.98 6.27 6.63
C ARG A 11 8.65 4.98 7.09
N CYS A 12 9.91 4.79 6.73
CA CYS A 12 10.71 3.68 7.24
C CYS A 12 10.92 3.84 8.76
N ASP A 13 10.78 2.77 9.53
CA ASP A 13 11.02 2.81 10.98
C ASP A 13 12.53 2.82 11.30
N ASP A 14 13.34 2.22 10.43
CA ASP A 14 14.77 1.98 10.65
C ASP A 14 15.63 3.22 10.33
N CYS A 15 15.40 3.85 9.17
CA CYS A 15 16.14 5.04 8.74
C CYS A 15 15.32 6.34 8.78
N GLY A 16 14.00 6.27 8.96
CA GLY A 16 13.13 7.45 8.90
C GLY A 16 12.84 7.98 7.50
N GLU A 17 13.36 7.34 6.43
CA GLU A 17 13.15 7.77 5.04
C GLU A 17 11.65 7.74 4.69
N LYS A 18 11.16 8.82 4.07
CA LYS A 18 9.78 8.94 3.60
C LYS A 18 9.70 8.38 2.18
N LEU A 19 8.90 7.35 2.00
CA LEU A 19 8.69 6.67 0.72
C LEU A 19 7.23 6.83 0.29
N ARG A 20 7.00 6.82 -1.02
CA ARG A 20 5.65 6.80 -1.59
C ARG A 20 5.55 5.77 -2.69
N THR A 21 4.38 5.17 -2.83
CA THR A 21 4.06 4.32 -3.97
C THR A 21 2.64 4.60 -4.45
N ARG A 22 2.42 4.39 -5.75
CA ARG A 22 1.11 4.47 -6.36
C ARG A 22 0.63 3.05 -6.64
N ILE A 23 -0.54 2.74 -6.13
CA ILE A 23 -1.27 1.52 -6.45
C ILE A 23 -2.29 1.85 -7.52
N ASP A 24 -2.31 1.06 -8.57
CA ASP A 24 -3.33 1.21 -9.60
C ASP A 24 -4.47 0.21 -9.32
N LEU A 25 -5.64 0.71 -8.94
CA LEU A 25 -6.76 -0.15 -8.53
C LEU A 25 -7.37 -0.93 -9.70
N ASP A 26 -7.04 -0.60 -10.95
CA ASP A 26 -7.51 -1.33 -12.13
C ASP A 26 -6.57 -2.48 -12.51
N PHE A 27 -5.26 -2.31 -12.31
CA PHE A 27 -4.25 -3.28 -12.78
C PHE A 27 -3.48 -3.99 -11.67
N ASP A 28 -3.45 -3.43 -10.47
CA ASP A 28 -2.59 -3.90 -9.37
C ASP A 28 -3.32 -4.75 -8.33
N LEU A 29 -4.65 -4.81 -8.41
CA LEU A 29 -5.48 -5.63 -7.56
C LEU A 29 -5.43 -7.09 -8.01
N SER A 30 -5.16 -7.99 -7.07
CA SER A 30 -5.34 -9.42 -7.25
C SER A 30 -6.64 -9.86 -6.59
N ASP A 31 -7.35 -10.78 -7.23
CA ASP A 31 -8.51 -11.46 -6.64
C ASP A 31 -8.08 -12.28 -5.41
N GLN A 32 -8.81 -12.12 -4.32
CA GLN A 32 -8.71 -12.99 -3.16
C GLN A 32 -9.87 -13.97 -3.20
N TYR A 33 -9.67 -15.11 -3.88
CA TYR A 33 -10.61 -16.23 -3.78
C TYR A 33 -10.44 -16.88 -2.41
N ASN A 34 -11.40 -16.65 -1.51
CA ASN A 34 -11.49 -17.41 -0.27
C ASN A 34 -12.40 -18.63 -0.53
N ASP A 35 -11.95 -19.82 -0.16
CA ASP A 35 -12.61 -21.11 -0.48
C ASP A 35 -13.99 -21.28 0.20
N THR A 36 -14.43 -20.30 1.01
CA THR A 36 -15.55 -20.44 1.96
C THR A 36 -16.65 -19.39 1.85
N GLU A 37 -16.50 -18.28 1.11
CA GLU A 37 -17.56 -17.25 1.07
C GLU A 37 -17.67 -16.54 -0.29
N ASP A 38 -18.91 -16.21 -0.65
CA ASP A 38 -19.37 -15.50 -1.86
C ASP A 38 -18.82 -14.05 -1.99
N GLU A 39 -17.87 -13.65 -1.13
CA GLU A 39 -17.36 -12.29 -1.03
C GLU A 39 -16.09 -12.11 -1.88
N ILE A 40 -16.23 -11.38 -2.99
CA ILE A 40 -15.12 -11.01 -3.86
C ILE A 40 -14.34 -9.87 -3.19
N ASN A 41 -13.23 -10.21 -2.57
CA ASN A 41 -12.27 -9.24 -2.07
C ASN A 41 -11.07 -9.12 -3.01
N TYR A 42 -10.49 -7.93 -3.06
CA TYR A 42 -9.26 -7.67 -3.79
C TYR A 42 -8.13 -7.39 -2.81
N PHE A 43 -6.93 -7.90 -3.10
CA PHE A 43 -5.75 -7.60 -2.30
C PHE A 43 -4.63 -7.06 -3.18
N CYS A 44 -3.83 -6.18 -2.60
CA CYS A 44 -2.63 -5.64 -3.21
C CYS A 44 -1.49 -5.75 -2.20
N ARG A 45 -0.35 -6.27 -2.65
CA ARG A 45 0.87 -6.34 -1.86
C ARG A 45 1.98 -5.62 -2.61
N LYS A 46 2.57 -4.61 -1.97
CA LYS A 46 3.78 -3.96 -2.45
C LYS A 46 4.89 -4.09 -1.43
N THR A 47 6.09 -4.32 -1.93
CA THR A 47 7.32 -4.24 -1.14
C THR A 47 8.10 -3.03 -1.62
N LEU A 48 8.28 -2.06 -0.75
CA LEU A 48 9.12 -0.89 -0.99
C LEU A 48 10.49 -1.15 -0.36
N ILE A 49 11.54 -0.65 -1.01
CA ILE A 49 12.90 -0.71 -0.49
C ILE A 49 13.44 0.71 -0.53
N GLY A 50 14.04 1.14 0.58
CA GLY A 50 14.58 2.49 0.70
C GLY A 50 15.75 2.73 -0.26
N SER A 51 15.96 4.00 -0.61
CA SER A 51 17.05 4.40 -1.53
C SER A 51 18.29 4.86 -0.78
N GLU A 52 18.12 5.44 0.42
CA GLU A 52 19.19 6.01 1.25
C GLU A 52 19.92 4.97 2.11
N ARG A 53 20.49 3.95 1.47
CA ARG A 53 21.32 2.89 2.11
C ARG A 53 20.58 2.00 3.12
N CYS A 54 19.29 2.22 3.34
CA CYS A 54 18.43 1.34 4.10
C CYS A 54 17.74 0.36 3.15
N PHE A 55 18.21 -0.89 3.14
CA PHE A 55 17.66 -1.96 2.31
C PHE A 55 16.54 -2.73 3.02
N SER A 56 16.00 -2.17 4.10
CA SER A 56 14.92 -2.79 4.86
C SER A 56 13.65 -2.86 3.99
N PRO A 57 13.13 -4.08 3.71
CA PRO A 57 11.92 -4.23 2.91
C PRO A 57 10.72 -3.79 3.73
N ILE A 58 9.99 -2.81 3.21
CA ILE A 58 8.74 -2.32 3.79
C ILE A 58 7.59 -2.94 3.03
N GLU A 59 6.86 -3.82 3.70
CA GLU A 59 5.75 -4.53 3.09
C GLU A 59 4.44 -3.81 3.39
N VAL A 60 3.77 -3.38 2.33
CA VAL A 60 2.44 -2.79 2.38
C VAL A 60 1.45 -3.78 1.82
N LYS A 61 0.44 -4.12 2.62
CA LYS A 61 -0.70 -4.95 2.24
C LYS A 61 -1.95 -4.11 2.33
N LEU A 62 -2.70 -4.05 1.25
CA LEU A 62 -3.98 -3.35 1.17
C LEU A 62 -5.04 -4.36 0.76
N THR A 63 -6.16 -4.35 1.45
CA THR A 63 -7.34 -5.14 1.11
C THR A 63 -8.46 -4.19 0.73
N PHE A 64 -9.11 -4.52 -0.37
CA PHE A 64 -10.22 -3.78 -0.94
C PHE A 64 -11.43 -4.69 -1.06
N ASP A 65 -12.59 -4.09 -0.90
CA ASP A 65 -13.90 -4.70 -1.11
C ASP A 65 -14.21 -4.89 -2.61
N GLU A 66 -15.30 -5.58 -2.96
CA GLU A 66 -15.80 -5.75 -4.34
C GLU A 66 -15.91 -4.42 -5.12
N GLN A 67 -16.24 -3.33 -4.42
CA GLN A 67 -16.31 -1.97 -5.00
C GLN A 67 -14.96 -1.27 -5.12
N ARG A 68 -13.85 -2.00 -4.92
CA ARG A 68 -12.46 -1.49 -4.88
C ARG A 68 -12.26 -0.38 -3.85
N ARG A 69 -13.01 -0.45 -2.75
CA ARG A 69 -12.87 0.47 -1.61
C ARG A 69 -11.93 -0.14 -0.59
N LEU A 70 -10.96 0.65 -0.11
CA LEU A 70 -10.01 0.18 0.89
C LEU A 70 -10.74 -0.16 2.20
N ILE A 71 -10.64 -1.41 2.63
CA ILE A 71 -11.23 -1.90 3.89
C ILE A 71 -10.17 -2.22 4.94
N ASP A 72 -8.97 -2.62 4.51
CA ASP A 72 -7.86 -2.93 5.43
C ASP A 72 -6.54 -2.45 4.84
N LYS A 73 -5.66 -1.94 5.71
CA LYS A 73 -4.29 -1.59 5.36
C LYS A 73 -3.34 -2.04 6.45
N LYS A 74 -2.30 -2.75 6.04
CA LYS A 74 -1.23 -3.26 6.91
C LYS A 74 0.11 -2.85 6.35
N ILE A 75 1.02 -2.52 7.26
CA ILE A 75 2.40 -2.19 6.94
C ILE A 75 3.32 -2.98 7.87
N GLN A 76 4.45 -3.45 7.35
CA GLN A 76 5.51 -4.11 8.10
C GLN A 76 6.84 -3.44 7.77
N GLY A 77 7.61 -3.06 8.79
CA GLY A 77 8.90 -2.36 8.61
C GLY A 77 8.78 -0.84 8.38
N GLY A 78 7.61 -0.26 8.62
CA GLY A 78 7.39 1.18 8.50
C GLY A 78 6.06 1.62 9.06
N GLN A 79 5.75 2.90 8.91
CA GLN A 79 4.52 3.53 9.37
C GLN A 79 3.82 4.24 8.21
N PHE A 80 2.49 4.17 8.15
CA PHE A 80 1.73 4.99 7.21
C PHE A 80 1.75 6.44 7.66
N ILE A 81 2.07 7.34 6.74
CA ILE A 81 2.02 8.77 6.96
C ILE A 81 1.00 9.41 6.01
N SER A 82 0.55 10.61 6.33
CA SER A 82 -0.31 11.38 5.45
C SER A 82 0.51 12.02 4.32
N GLU A 83 -0.16 12.43 3.24
CA GLU A 83 0.50 13.21 2.18
C GLU A 83 1.13 14.50 2.74
N GLU A 84 0.45 15.14 3.69
CA GLU A 84 0.93 16.34 4.37
C GLU A 84 2.26 16.08 5.11
N GLU A 85 2.36 14.97 5.85
CA GLU A 85 3.58 14.55 6.56
C GLU A 85 4.71 14.18 5.59
N TYR A 86 4.36 13.65 4.41
CA TYR A 86 5.31 13.34 3.35
C TYR A 86 5.89 14.62 2.73
N GLN A 87 5.06 15.65 2.53
CA GLN A 87 5.44 16.94 1.94
C GLN A 87 6.05 17.91 2.95
N ALA A 88 5.74 17.77 4.23
CA ALA A 88 6.37 18.53 5.29
C ALA A 88 7.83 18.11 5.39
N GLU A 89 8.75 19.03 5.09
CA GLU A 89 10.20 18.81 5.11
C GLU A 89 10.75 18.74 6.53
#